data_AF-A0ABD2MSG9-F1
#
_entry.id   AF-A0ABD2MSG9-F1
#
_cell.length_a   1.000
_cell.length_b   1.000
_cell.length_c   1.000
_cell.angle_alpha   90.00
_cell.angle_beta   90.00
_cell.angle_gamma   90.00
#
_symmetry.space_group_name_H-M   'P 1'
#
loop_
_entity.id
_entity.type
_entity.pdbx_description
1 polymer ?
#
loop_
_entity_poly.entity_id
_entity_poly.type
_entity_poly.pdbx_seq_one_letter_code
_entity_poly.pdbx_strand_id
1 'polypeptide(L)' 'NNEQQHRNGVPIVVHKNPKHLVTSFTPISDRVIMVRIKTAQRTLNIIQVYAPTSNKI' A
#
# COMPACT_ATOMS: atom_id res chain seq x y z
N ASN A 1 16.23 -9.27 -15.55
CA ASN A 1 16.81 -8.48 -14.45
C ASN A 1 17.27 -7.14 -15.00
N ASN A 2 16.32 -6.23 -15.24
CA ASN A 2 16.45 -4.80 -15.53
C ASN A 2 15.12 -4.33 -16.13
N GLU A 3 14.81 -3.04 -15.99
CA GLU A 3 13.55 -2.34 -16.33
C GLU A 3 12.61 -2.27 -15.10
N GLN A 4 12.17 -1.14 -14.53
CA GLN A 4 12.16 0.27 -14.88
C GLN A 4 11.88 1.05 -13.56
N GLN A 5 12.26 2.31 -13.47
CA GLN A 5 11.89 3.17 -12.34
C GLN A 5 10.36 3.21 -12.17
N HIS A 6 9.81 2.60 -11.10
CA HIS A 6 8.41 2.72 -10.71
C HIS A 6 8.15 4.14 -10.18
N ARG A 7 8.15 5.14 -11.08
CA ARG A 7 7.92 6.57 -10.77
C ARG A 7 6.52 6.83 -10.20
N ASN A 8 5.57 5.94 -10.49
CA ASN A 8 4.16 6.06 -10.14
C ASN A 8 3.75 4.93 -9.18
N GLY A 9 4.48 4.80 -8.07
CA GLY A 9 4.13 3.85 -7.00
C GLY A 9 3.40 4.54 -5.86
N VAL A 10 2.56 3.80 -5.15
CA VAL A 10 1.90 4.26 -3.94
C VAL A 10 2.65 3.69 -2.73
N PRO A 11 3.37 4.49 -1.92
CA PRO A 11 4.04 3.99 -0.73
C PRO A 11 3.12 4.01 0.50
N ILE A 12 3.22 2.99 1.36
CA ILE A 12 2.75 3.05 2.74
C ILE A 12 3.96 3.16 3.66
N VAL A 13 4.05 4.24 4.41
CA VAL A 13 5.07 4.43 5.45
C VAL A 13 4.43 4.14 6.81
N VAL A 14 5.04 3.21 7.57
CA VAL A 14 4.59 2.87 8.92
C VAL A 14 5.65 3.26 9.94
N HIS A 15 5.19 3.68 11.12
CA HIS A 15 6.09 3.91 12.25
C HIS A 15 6.83 2.60 12.62
N LYS A 16 8.06 2.68 13.15
CA LYS A 16 8.88 1.50 13.45
C LYS A 16 8.24 0.57 14.49
N ASN A 17 7.52 1.14 15.46
CA ASN A 17 6.91 0.39 16.56
C ASN A 17 5.85 -0.62 16.10
N PRO A 18 4.88 -0.30 15.22
CA PRO A 18 3.92 -1.27 14.70
C PRO A 18 4.45 -2.21 13.61
N LYS A 19 5.76 -2.26 13.29
CA LYS A 19 6.27 -3.08 12.18
C LYS A 19 5.93 -4.58 12.35
N HIS A 20 5.96 -5.08 13.58
CA HIS A 20 5.60 -6.47 13.91
C HIS A 20 4.09 -6.76 13.80
N LEU A 21 3.26 -5.72 13.75
CA LEU A 21 1.81 -5.83 13.58
C LEU A 21 1.43 -5.96 12.11
N VAL A 22 2.33 -5.61 11.17
CA VAL A 22 2.10 -5.82 9.74
C VAL A 22 2.17 -7.32 9.46
N THR A 23 1.03 -7.90 9.09
CA THR A 23 0.89 -9.33 8.82
C THR A 23 0.92 -9.66 7.33
N SER A 24 0.63 -8.68 6.48
CA SER A 24 0.66 -8.85 5.03
C SER A 24 0.82 -7.51 4.33
N PHE A 25 1.57 -7.54 3.23
CA PHE A 25 1.66 -6.49 2.23
C PHE A 25 1.33 -7.13 0.87
N THR A 26 0.33 -6.59 0.18
CA THR A 26 -0.10 -7.08 -1.13
C THR A 26 -0.12 -5.90 -2.12
N PRO A 27 0.86 -5.81 -3.03
CA PRO A 27 0.77 -4.89 -4.15
C PRO A 27 -0.25 -5.45 -5.14
N ILE A 28 -1.32 -4.70 -5.41
CA ILE A 28 -2.39 -5.11 -6.33
C ILE A 28 -2.10 -4.57 -7.73
N SER A 29 -1.61 -3.33 -7.83
CA SER A 29 -1.11 -2.70 -9.05
C SER A 29 -0.19 -1.53 -8.70
N ASP A 30 0.37 -0.85 -9.69
CA ASP A 30 1.16 0.38 -9.48
C ASP A 30 0.42 1.45 -8.67
N ARG A 31 -0.92 1.43 -8.73
CA ARG A 31 -1.80 2.44 -8.10
C ARG A 31 -2.56 1.93 -6.89
N VAL A 32 -2.46 0.65 -6.56
CA VAL A 32 -3.24 0.04 -5.47
C VAL A 32 -2.35 -0.87 -4.64
N ILE A 33 -2.27 -0.57 -3.34
CA ILE A 33 -1.59 -1.43 -2.37
C ILE A 33 -2.48 -1.68 -1.16
N MET A 34 -2.39 -2.88 -0.61
CA MET A 34 -3.06 -3.25 0.62
C MET A 34 -2.04 -3.66 1.68
N VAL A 35 -2.20 -3.14 2.89
CA VAL A 35 -1.47 -3.57 4.08
C VAL A 35 -2.45 -4.10 5.11
N ARG A 36 -2.16 -5.27 5.66
CA ARG A 36 -2.89 -5.84 6.79
C ARG A 36 -2.10 -5.65 8.07
N ILE A 37 -2.74 -5.03 9.06
CA ILE A 37 -2.17 -4.80 10.39
C ILE A 37 -3.03 -5.56 11.41
N LYS A 38 -2.44 -6.47 12.17
CA LYS A 38 -3.08 -7.13 13.29
C LYS A 38 -2.77 -6.34 14.55
N THR A 39 -3.73 -5.56 15.04
CA THR A 39 -3.59 -4.85 16.32
C THR A 39 -4.00 -5.78 17.47
N ALA A 40 -3.82 -5.32 18.71
CA ALA A 40 -4.20 -6.09 19.90
C ALA A 40 -5.71 -6.46 19.93
N GLN A 41 -6.56 -5.62 19.33
CA GLN A 41 -8.02 -5.73 19.43
C GLN A 41 -8.68 -6.25 18.15
N ARG A 42 -8.06 -6.04 16.98
CA ARG A 42 -8.66 -6.39 15.68
C ARG A 42 -7.64 -6.45 14.55
N THR A 43 -8.04 -7.04 13.44
CA THR A 43 -7.30 -6.95 12.17
C THR A 43 -7.82 -5.76 11.37
N LEU A 44 -6.91 -4.88 10.95
CA LEU A 44 -7.17 -3.72 10.10
C LEU A 44 -6.58 -4.00 8.70
N ASN A 45 -7.37 -3.78 7.66
CA ASN A 45 -6.87 -3.75 6.28
C ASN A 45 -6.89 -2.30 5.81
N ILE A 46 -5.75 -1.78 5.39
CA ILE A 46 -5.58 -0.44 4.84
C ILE A 46 -5.34 -0.60 3.34
N ILE A 47 -6.20 -0.01 2.52
CA ILE A 47 -6.10 -0.04 1.06
C ILE A 47 -5.79 1.38 0.61
N GLN A 48 -4.60 1.60 0.06
CA GLN A 48 -4.21 2.88 -0.51
C GLN A 48 -4.40 2.82 -2.03
N VAL A 49 -5.19 3.75 -2.55
CA VAL A 49 -5.55 3.83 -3.97
C VAL A 49 -5.16 5.20 -4.50
N TYR A 50 -4.38 5.23 -5.58
CA TYR A 50 -4.23 6.41 -6.42
C TYR A 50 -5.29 6.37 -7.53
N ALA A 51 -6.41 7.06 -7.29
CA ALA A 51 -7.50 7.12 -8.25
C ALA A 51 -7.07 7.91 -9.50
N PRO A 52 -7.44 7.45 -10.71
CA PRO A 52 -7.18 8.22 -11.93
C PRO A 52 -7.89 9.57 -11.83
N THR A 53 -7.16 10.67 -12.05
CA THR A 53 -7.78 11.98 -12.19
C THR A 53 -8.57 11.97 -13.50
N SER A 54 -9.86 12.27 -13.42
CA SER A 54 -10.74 12.34 -14.58
C SER A 54 -10.38 13.58 -15.40
N ASN A 55 -9.39 13.48 -16.28
CA ASN A 55 -9.33 14.37 -17.43
C ASN A 55 -10.37 13.86 -18.41
N LYS A 56 -11.59 14.42 -18.31
CA LYS A 56 -12.52 14.41 -19.44
C LYS A 56 -11.84 15.19 -20.57
N ILE A 57 -11.39 14.48 -21.59
CA ILE A 57 -11.10 15.08 -22.90
C ILE A 57 -12.44 15.14 -23.64
#